data_AF-A0A972ZEY1-F1
#
_entry.id   AF-A0A972ZEY1-F1
#
_cell.length_a   1.000
_cell.length_b   1.000
_cell.length_c   1.000
_cell.angle_alpha   90.00
_cell.angle_beta   90.00
_cell.angle_gamma   90.00
#
_symmetry.space_group_name_H-M   'P 1'
#
loop_
_entity.id
_entity.type
_entity.pdbx_description
1 polymer ?
#
loop_
_entity_poly.entity_id
_entity_poly.type
_entity_poly.pdbx_seq_one_letter_code
_entity_poly.pdbx_strand_id
1 'polypeptide(L)'
;MKPDPAKTWQTCGGAFLVAIGIFGCFYSARASRAHLLYQDAKYGVRREDVPAVLRACETAHRIYPHNYNFCAWAAEQAYHSRNTVHGEARARRLRAAESWCDVGLALNPFKSQLHLLKARLLEPLHPRAAAAHWARYVEWHFWEPYNHAVLVDLYASAGDFDHAAESLDWVRGSEHYEWALGRVQDAWKQERRRPAPTR
;
A
#
# COMPACT_ATOMS: atom_id res chain seq x y z
N MET A 1 -12.74 7.29 61.16
CA MET A 1 -11.72 6.25 60.87
C MET A 1 -11.08 6.63 59.54
N LYS A 2 -9.82 7.09 59.51
CA LYS A 2 -9.14 7.42 58.24
C LYS A 2 -8.69 6.11 57.59
N PRO A 3 -8.99 5.87 56.30
CA PRO A 3 -8.54 4.66 55.61
C PRO A 3 -7.01 4.61 55.60
N ASP A 4 -6.47 3.41 55.84
CA ASP A 4 -5.04 3.15 55.78
C ASP A 4 -4.57 3.36 54.32
N PRO A 5 -3.67 4.31 54.07
CA PRO A 5 -3.21 4.62 52.72
C PRO A 5 -2.62 3.38 52.05
N ALA A 6 -1.93 2.50 52.78
CA ALA A 6 -1.29 1.31 52.21
C ALA A 6 -2.30 0.31 51.63
N LYS A 7 -3.44 0.11 52.32
CA LYS A 7 -4.54 -0.74 51.84
C LYS A 7 -5.24 -0.14 50.62
N THR A 8 -5.37 1.19 50.59
CA THR A 8 -5.99 1.91 49.47
C THR A 8 -5.16 1.77 48.18
N TRP A 9 -3.83 1.85 48.28
CA TRP A 9 -2.93 1.63 47.14
C TRP A 9 -2.96 0.20 46.62
N GLN A 10 -3.02 -0.80 47.50
CA GLN A 10 -3.12 -2.22 47.11
C GLN A 10 -4.45 -2.53 46.41
N THR A 11 -5.57 -2.03 46.91
CA THR A 11 -6.88 -2.22 46.27
C THR A 11 -6.98 -1.51 44.92
N CYS A 12 -6.49 -0.27 44.82
CA CYS A 12 -6.49 0.49 43.57
C CYS A 12 -5.54 -0.11 42.53
N GLY A 13 -4.34 -0.53 42.94
CA GLY A 13 -3.37 -1.19 42.07
C GLY A 13 -3.87 -2.55 41.55
N GLY A 14 -4.49 -3.35 42.42
CA GLY A 14 -5.12 -4.61 42.01
C GLY A 14 -6.26 -4.42 41.01
N ALA A 15 -7.15 -3.47 41.26
CA ALA A 15 -8.24 -3.14 40.33
C ALA A 15 -7.72 -2.65 38.97
N PHE A 16 -6.67 -1.84 38.95
CA PHE A 16 -6.04 -1.36 37.72
C PHE A 16 -5.43 -2.49 36.89
N LEU A 17 -4.73 -3.44 37.53
CA LEU A 17 -4.17 -4.60 36.84
C LEU A 17 -5.26 -5.51 36.26
N VAL A 18 -6.37 -5.71 36.99
CA VAL A 18 -7.53 -6.46 36.46
C VAL A 18 -8.14 -5.74 35.25
N ALA A 19 -8.28 -4.40 35.31
CA ALA A 19 -8.78 -3.62 34.18
C ALA A 19 -7.88 -3.73 32.94
N ILE A 20 -6.55 -3.65 33.11
CA ILE A 20 -5.59 -3.89 32.03
C ILE A 20 -5.73 -5.31 31.48
N GLY A 21 -5.89 -6.32 32.34
CA GLY A 21 -6.07 -7.71 31.92
C GLY A 21 -7.32 -7.90 31.07
N ILE A 22 -8.47 -7.37 31.52
CA ILE A 22 -9.73 -7.43 30.77
C ILE A 22 -9.60 -6.70 29.42
N PHE A 23 -9.01 -5.51 29.42
CA PHE A 23 -8.74 -4.75 28.20
C PHE A 23 -7.85 -5.55 27.23
N GLY A 24 -6.76 -6.15 27.73
CA GLY A 24 -5.84 -6.97 26.95
C GLY A 24 -6.50 -8.21 26.35
N CYS A 25 -7.37 -8.89 27.10
CA CYS A 25 -8.16 -10.02 26.60
C CYS A 25 -9.11 -9.58 25.47
N PHE A 26 -9.84 -8.48 25.65
CA PHE A 26 -10.75 -7.95 24.62
C PHE A 26 -9.99 -7.51 23.36
N TYR A 27 -8.87 -6.81 23.54
CA TYR A 27 -7.99 -6.37 22.46
C TYR A 27 -7.45 -7.57 21.67
N SER A 28 -6.91 -8.57 22.37
CA SER A 28 -6.39 -9.79 21.75
C SER A 28 -7.48 -10.56 20.99
N ALA A 29 -8.67 -10.71 21.57
CA ALA A 29 -9.78 -11.38 20.91
C ALA A 29 -10.18 -10.68 19.59
N ARG A 30 -10.20 -9.34 19.58
CA ARG A 30 -10.47 -8.55 18.36
C ARG A 30 -9.35 -8.72 17.32
N ALA A 31 -8.10 -8.62 17.74
CA ALA A 31 -6.96 -8.79 16.86
C ALA A 31 -6.93 -10.19 16.23
N SER A 32 -7.14 -11.25 17.03
CA SER A 32 -7.22 -12.64 16.56
C SER A 32 -8.38 -12.83 15.58
N ARG A 33 -9.58 -12.32 15.90
CA ARG A 33 -10.72 -12.41 14.98
C ARG A 33 -10.46 -11.71 13.66
N ALA A 34 -9.87 -10.52 13.69
CA ALA A 34 -9.47 -9.82 12.47
C ALA A 34 -8.43 -10.63 11.69
N HIS A 35 -7.41 -11.19 12.36
CA HIS A 35 -6.39 -12.02 11.72
C HIS A 35 -6.98 -13.28 11.06
N LEU A 36 -7.98 -13.92 11.65
CA LEU A 36 -8.67 -15.03 11.02
C LEU A 36 -9.39 -14.60 9.73
N LEU A 37 -10.06 -13.45 9.75
CA LEU A 37 -10.66 -12.86 8.54
C LEU A 37 -9.61 -12.56 7.47
N TYR A 38 -8.42 -12.08 7.86
CA TYR A 38 -7.29 -11.89 6.95
C TYR A 38 -6.90 -13.19 6.27
N GLN A 39 -6.66 -14.22 7.08
CA GLN A 39 -6.13 -15.49 6.60
C GLN A 39 -7.14 -16.16 5.66
N ASP A 40 -8.42 -16.13 6.00
CA ASP A 40 -9.48 -16.64 5.12
C ASP A 40 -9.56 -15.84 3.80
N ALA A 41 -9.45 -14.51 3.86
CA ALA A 41 -9.50 -13.66 2.67
C ALA A 41 -8.26 -13.79 1.77
N LYS A 42 -7.09 -14.09 2.34
CA LYS A 42 -5.82 -14.16 1.58
C LYS A 42 -5.46 -15.58 1.14
N TYR A 43 -5.70 -16.57 2.00
CA TYR A 43 -5.26 -17.95 1.81
C TYR A 43 -6.41 -18.96 1.77
N GLY A 44 -7.62 -18.55 2.16
CA GLY A 44 -8.79 -19.43 2.24
C GLY A 44 -9.57 -19.57 0.94
N VAL A 45 -10.76 -20.16 1.07
CA VAL A 45 -11.67 -20.49 -0.05
C VAL A 45 -12.16 -19.22 -0.77
N ARG A 46 -12.20 -18.08 -0.06
CA ARG A 46 -12.71 -16.81 -0.59
C ARG A 46 -11.70 -16.04 -1.43
N ARG A 47 -10.45 -16.51 -1.55
CA ARG A 47 -9.36 -15.77 -2.20
C ARG A 47 -9.66 -15.33 -3.65
N GLU A 48 -10.54 -16.06 -4.34
CA GLU A 48 -10.89 -15.81 -5.75
C GLU A 48 -12.13 -14.91 -5.90
N ASP A 49 -12.94 -14.76 -4.85
CA ASP A 49 -14.10 -13.86 -4.81
C ASP A 49 -13.68 -12.48 -4.29
N VAL A 50 -13.22 -11.62 -5.20
CA VAL A 50 -12.75 -10.27 -4.89
C VAL A 50 -13.79 -9.45 -4.10
N PRO A 51 -15.09 -9.39 -4.46
CA PRO A 51 -16.11 -8.79 -3.59
C PRO A 51 -16.12 -9.33 -2.15
N ALA A 52 -16.03 -10.64 -1.95
CA ALA A 52 -15.98 -11.23 -0.61
C ALA A 52 -14.69 -10.86 0.13
N VAL A 53 -13.55 -10.86 -0.55
CA VAL A 53 -12.26 -10.42 0.01
C VAL A 53 -12.34 -8.98 0.51
N LEU A 54 -12.86 -8.05 -0.30
CA LEU A 54 -12.98 -6.65 0.13
C LEU A 54 -13.89 -6.48 1.34
N ARG A 55 -15.04 -7.18 1.40
CA ARG A 55 -15.92 -7.15 2.57
C ARG A 55 -15.26 -7.74 3.82
N ALA A 56 -14.46 -8.80 3.66
CA ALA A 56 -13.71 -9.41 4.76
C ALA A 56 -12.64 -8.44 5.29
N CYS A 57 -11.88 -7.78 4.41
CA CYS A 57 -10.91 -6.76 4.79
C CYS A 57 -11.57 -5.56 5.49
N GLU A 58 -12.71 -5.08 4.99
CA GLU A 58 -13.46 -4.00 5.63
C GLU A 58 -13.95 -4.39 7.04
N THR A 59 -14.51 -5.60 7.16
CA THR A 59 -14.96 -6.14 8.45
C THR A 59 -13.78 -6.28 9.43
N ALA A 60 -12.66 -6.80 8.95
CA ALA A 60 -11.46 -6.99 9.75
C ALA A 60 -10.89 -5.64 10.21
N HIS A 61 -10.85 -4.62 9.33
CA HIS A 61 -10.41 -3.28 9.68
C HIS A 61 -11.33 -2.63 10.72
N ARG A 62 -12.65 -2.81 10.61
CA ARG A 62 -13.62 -2.31 11.60
C ARG A 62 -13.43 -2.95 12.98
N ILE A 63 -13.03 -4.21 13.02
CA ILE A 63 -12.74 -4.92 14.27
C ILE A 63 -11.36 -4.52 14.82
N TYR A 64 -10.37 -4.36 13.96
CA TYR A 64 -8.99 -4.06 14.35
C TYR A 64 -8.33 -3.09 13.36
N PRO A 65 -8.49 -1.77 13.56
CA PRO A 65 -8.10 -0.77 12.57
C PRO A 65 -6.59 -0.57 12.45
N HIS A 66 -5.80 -1.10 13.40
CA HIS A 66 -4.35 -0.90 13.45
C HIS A 66 -3.54 -1.82 12.51
N ASN A 67 -4.17 -2.80 11.87
CA ASN A 67 -3.47 -3.72 10.97
C ASN A 67 -3.48 -3.21 9.52
N TYR A 68 -2.42 -2.53 9.11
CA TYR A 68 -2.23 -2.03 7.75
C TYR A 68 -2.15 -3.14 6.69
N ASN A 69 -1.92 -4.40 7.05
CA ASN A 69 -1.86 -5.50 6.07
C ASN A 69 -3.22 -5.75 5.41
N PHE A 70 -4.34 -5.47 6.10
CA PHE A 70 -5.67 -5.50 5.48
C PHE A 70 -5.81 -4.45 4.40
N CYS A 71 -5.29 -3.26 4.67
CA CYS A 71 -5.35 -2.13 3.75
C CYS A 71 -4.52 -2.45 2.50
N ALA A 72 -3.30 -2.98 2.68
CA ALA A 72 -2.46 -3.42 1.56
C ALA A 72 -3.14 -4.49 0.70
N TRP A 73 -3.69 -5.53 1.31
CA TRP A 73 -4.38 -6.59 0.57
C TRP A 73 -5.65 -6.09 -0.13
N ALA A 74 -6.46 -5.28 0.54
CA ALA A 74 -7.68 -4.70 -0.04
C ALA A 74 -7.35 -3.78 -1.22
N ALA A 75 -6.33 -2.93 -1.09
CA ALA A 75 -5.86 -2.05 -2.16
C ALA A 75 -5.39 -2.84 -3.37
N GLU A 76 -4.56 -3.86 -3.16
CA GLU A 76 -4.05 -4.75 -4.21
C GLU A 76 -5.19 -5.46 -4.95
N GLN A 77 -6.11 -6.08 -4.20
CA GLN A 77 -7.24 -6.81 -4.77
C GLN A 77 -8.17 -5.88 -5.56
N ALA A 78 -8.46 -4.69 -5.02
CA ALA A 78 -9.24 -3.70 -5.74
C ALA A 78 -8.51 -3.22 -7.01
N TYR A 79 -7.21 -2.97 -6.93
CA TYR A 79 -6.41 -2.53 -8.07
C TYR A 79 -6.35 -3.59 -9.16
N HIS A 80 -5.93 -4.82 -8.88
CA HIS A 80 -5.75 -5.85 -9.92
C HIS A 80 -7.08 -6.32 -10.52
N SER A 81 -8.13 -6.44 -9.72
CA SER A 81 -9.47 -6.80 -10.21
C SER A 81 -10.13 -5.71 -11.07
N ARG A 82 -9.59 -4.48 -11.13
CA ARG A 82 -10.14 -3.41 -11.97
C ARG A 82 -10.24 -3.80 -13.45
N ASN A 83 -9.38 -4.72 -13.91
CA ASN A 83 -9.33 -5.15 -15.30
C ASN A 83 -10.38 -6.22 -15.65
N THR A 84 -11.03 -6.82 -14.65
CA THR A 84 -12.11 -7.81 -14.85
C THR A 84 -13.50 -7.17 -14.92
N VAL A 85 -13.57 -5.84 -14.80
CA VAL A 85 -14.81 -5.05 -14.80
C VAL A 85 -14.66 -3.81 -15.66
N HIS A 86 -15.78 -3.22 -16.09
CA HIS A 86 -15.80 -2.05 -16.98
C HIS A 86 -16.68 -0.92 -16.43
N GLY A 87 -16.56 0.27 -17.05
CA GLY A 87 -17.37 1.46 -16.71
C GLY A 87 -17.29 1.84 -15.23
N GLU A 88 -18.44 2.15 -14.64
CA GLU A 88 -18.54 2.61 -13.26
C GLU A 88 -18.02 1.57 -12.23
N ALA A 89 -18.14 0.27 -12.54
CA ALA A 89 -17.59 -0.76 -11.66
C ALA A 89 -16.06 -0.69 -11.58
N ARG A 90 -15.38 -0.42 -12.71
CA ARG A 90 -13.92 -0.20 -12.74
C ARG A 90 -13.54 1.06 -11.97
N ALA A 91 -14.29 2.15 -12.14
CA ALA A 91 -14.07 3.38 -11.40
C ALA A 91 -14.21 3.19 -9.87
N ARG A 92 -15.23 2.43 -9.43
CA ARG A 92 -15.38 2.05 -8.01
C ARG A 92 -14.20 1.24 -7.48
N ARG A 93 -13.65 0.30 -8.27
CA ARG A 93 -12.46 -0.48 -7.88
C ARG A 93 -11.23 0.41 -7.71
N LEU A 94 -11.02 1.36 -8.62
CA LEU A 94 -9.92 2.32 -8.52
C LEU A 94 -10.05 3.22 -7.29
N ARG A 95 -11.23 3.77 -7.02
CA ARG A 95 -11.49 4.58 -5.80
C ARG A 95 -11.30 3.78 -4.52
N ALA A 96 -11.72 2.51 -4.52
CA ALA A 96 -11.49 1.62 -3.38
C ALA A 96 -10.00 1.35 -3.17
N ALA A 97 -9.25 1.08 -4.24
CA ALA A 97 -7.80 0.88 -4.16
C ALA A 97 -7.10 2.12 -3.58
N GLU A 98 -7.47 3.31 -4.07
CA GLU A 98 -6.94 4.57 -3.58
C GLU A 98 -7.24 4.80 -2.10
N SER A 99 -8.50 4.64 -1.70
CA SER A 99 -8.91 4.82 -0.30
C SER A 99 -8.15 3.88 0.64
N TRP A 100 -7.96 2.62 0.26
CA TRP A 100 -7.21 1.67 1.07
C TRP A 100 -5.71 1.96 1.08
N CYS A 101 -5.14 2.49 0.00
CA CYS A 101 -3.77 3.01 0.02
C CYS A 101 -3.62 4.12 1.05
N ASP A 102 -4.53 5.10 1.05
CA ASP A 102 -4.44 6.26 1.95
C ASP A 102 -4.60 5.86 3.41
N VAL A 103 -5.57 5.01 3.73
CA VAL A 103 -5.75 4.46 5.09
C VAL A 103 -4.54 3.63 5.51
N GLY A 104 -4.02 2.79 4.63
CA GLY A 104 -2.87 1.94 4.94
C GLY A 104 -1.58 2.74 5.17
N LEU A 105 -1.35 3.80 4.38
CA LEU A 105 -0.19 4.68 4.53
C LEU A 105 -0.29 5.57 5.77
N ALA A 106 -1.50 5.97 6.18
CA ALA A 106 -1.69 6.65 7.46
C ALA A 106 -1.32 5.76 8.67
N LEU A 107 -1.49 4.44 8.54
CA LEU A 107 -1.10 3.47 9.57
C LEU A 107 0.39 3.07 9.49
N ASN A 108 0.93 2.95 8.28
CA ASN A 108 2.33 2.63 8.04
C ASN A 108 2.87 3.43 6.84
N PRO A 109 3.51 4.58 7.09
CA PRO A 109 4.07 5.45 6.06
C PRO A 109 5.27 4.88 5.29
N PHE A 110 5.74 3.68 5.62
CA PHE A 110 6.92 3.07 5.00
C PHE A 110 6.59 1.81 4.20
N LYS A 111 5.30 1.48 4.04
CA LYS A 111 4.90 0.25 3.35
C LYS A 111 5.06 0.38 1.84
N SER A 112 6.17 -0.16 1.31
CA SER A 112 6.54 -0.17 -0.11
C SER A 112 5.38 -0.47 -1.08
N GLN A 113 4.67 -1.55 -0.82
CA GLN A 113 3.56 -2.02 -1.65
C GLN A 113 2.46 -0.97 -1.81
N LEU A 114 2.15 -0.21 -0.74
CA LEU A 114 1.13 0.83 -0.78
C LEU A 114 1.59 2.06 -1.54
N HIS A 115 2.86 2.46 -1.38
CA HIS A 115 3.47 3.53 -2.17
C HIS A 115 3.50 3.19 -3.66
N LEU A 116 3.87 1.96 -4.00
CA LEU A 116 3.89 1.50 -5.38
C LEU A 116 2.48 1.54 -5.98
N LEU A 117 1.48 1.00 -5.28
CA LEU A 117 0.09 1.06 -5.74
C LEU A 117 -0.42 2.49 -5.90
N LYS A 118 -0.11 3.40 -4.96
CA LYS A 118 -0.49 4.81 -5.06
C LYS A 118 0.17 5.49 -6.27
N ALA A 119 1.46 5.23 -6.52
CA ALA A 119 2.15 5.72 -7.71
C ALA A 119 1.48 5.20 -9.00
N ARG A 120 1.12 3.91 -9.06
CA ARG A 120 0.44 3.31 -10.22
C ARG A 120 -1.00 3.79 -10.41
N LEU A 121 -1.68 4.20 -9.35
CA LEU A 121 -2.99 4.85 -9.43
C LEU A 121 -2.88 6.27 -9.99
N LEU A 122 -1.81 6.99 -9.65
CA LEU A 122 -1.53 8.35 -10.12
C LEU A 122 -1.05 8.38 -11.58
N GLU A 123 -0.27 7.37 -11.99
CA GLU A 123 0.46 7.35 -13.27
C GLU A 123 -0.40 7.67 -14.51
N PRO A 124 -1.60 7.09 -14.71
CA PRO A 124 -2.40 7.37 -15.90
C PRO A 124 -2.95 8.80 -15.99
N LEU A 125 -3.05 9.49 -14.85
CA LEU A 125 -3.64 10.83 -14.75
C LEU A 125 -2.57 11.92 -14.65
N HIS A 126 -1.53 11.65 -13.87
CA HIS A 126 -0.48 12.59 -13.51
C HIS A 126 0.88 11.85 -13.43
N PRO A 127 1.51 11.49 -14.56
CA PRO A 127 2.70 10.65 -14.57
C PRO A 127 3.88 11.29 -13.83
N ARG A 128 4.06 12.61 -13.92
CA ARG A 128 5.06 13.35 -13.12
C ARG A 128 4.81 13.26 -11.61
N ALA A 129 3.54 13.32 -11.19
CA ALA A 129 3.19 13.20 -9.77
C ALA A 129 3.38 11.76 -9.25
N ALA A 130 3.16 10.75 -10.11
CA ALA A 130 3.46 9.36 -9.79
C ALA A 130 4.95 9.12 -9.58
N ALA A 131 5.79 9.61 -10.51
CA ALA A 131 7.25 9.55 -10.38
C ALA A 131 7.74 10.26 -9.11
N ALA A 132 7.27 11.50 -8.87
CA ALA A 132 7.62 12.25 -7.66
C ALA A 132 7.14 11.57 -6.36
N HIS A 133 5.99 10.90 -6.38
CA HIS A 133 5.51 10.14 -5.22
C HIS A 133 6.43 8.97 -4.90
N TRP A 134 6.80 8.18 -5.91
CA TRP A 134 7.68 7.03 -5.73
C TRP A 134 9.10 7.46 -5.38
N ALA A 135 9.63 8.53 -5.98
CA ALA A 135 10.96 9.06 -5.69
C ALA A 135 11.17 9.38 -4.21
N ARG A 136 10.18 10.02 -3.57
CA ARG A 136 10.21 10.26 -2.11
C ARG A 136 10.28 8.99 -1.29
N TYR A 137 9.67 7.90 -1.74
CA TYR A 137 9.79 6.60 -1.07
C TYR A 137 11.19 5.99 -1.28
N VAL A 138 11.72 6.10 -2.50
CA VAL A 138 13.06 5.59 -2.85
C VAL A 138 14.17 6.33 -2.09
N GLU A 139 14.03 7.60 -1.77
CA GLU A 139 15.01 8.33 -0.92
C GLU A 139 15.37 7.57 0.36
N TRP A 140 14.39 6.90 0.97
CA TRP A 140 14.58 6.11 2.19
C TRP A 140 15.10 4.70 1.94
N HIS A 141 14.94 4.19 0.72
CA HIS A 141 15.21 2.80 0.34
C HIS A 141 16.02 2.72 -0.97
N PHE A 142 16.98 3.63 -1.13
CA PHE A 142 17.72 3.83 -2.37
C PHE A 142 18.69 2.69 -2.69
N TRP A 143 19.01 1.85 -1.71
CA TRP A 143 19.95 0.73 -1.92
C TRP A 143 19.33 -0.44 -2.68
N GLU A 144 17.99 -0.48 -2.82
CA GLU A 144 17.27 -1.58 -3.44
C GLU A 144 17.10 -1.34 -4.95
N PRO A 145 17.76 -2.13 -5.84
CA PRO A 145 17.73 -1.90 -7.28
C PRO A 145 16.31 -1.94 -7.86
N TYR A 146 15.41 -2.74 -7.30
CA TYR A 146 14.02 -2.78 -7.75
C TYR A 146 13.32 -1.41 -7.64
N ASN A 147 13.62 -0.64 -6.60
CA ASN A 147 13.02 0.68 -6.40
C ASN A 147 13.43 1.66 -7.50
N HIS A 148 14.70 1.62 -7.89
CA HIS A 148 15.22 2.40 -9.02
C HIS A 148 14.66 1.92 -10.35
N ALA A 149 14.50 0.61 -10.55
CA ALA A 149 13.88 0.08 -11.76
C ALA A 149 12.46 0.61 -11.94
N VAL A 150 11.67 0.71 -10.86
CA VAL A 150 10.35 1.33 -10.90
C VAL A 150 10.43 2.84 -11.18
N LEU A 151 11.44 3.55 -10.65
CA LEU A 151 11.66 4.96 -11.00
C LEU A 151 11.94 5.15 -12.49
N VAL A 152 12.78 4.29 -13.08
CA VAL A 152 13.05 4.30 -14.52
C VAL A 152 11.75 4.25 -15.32
N ASP A 153 10.86 3.31 -14.98
CA ASP A 153 9.57 3.16 -15.63
C ASP A 153 8.68 4.40 -15.45
N LEU A 154 8.57 4.93 -14.23
CA LEU A 154 7.72 6.09 -13.94
C LEU A 154 8.25 7.38 -14.57
N TYR A 155 9.57 7.61 -14.54
CA TYR A 155 10.20 8.76 -15.21
C TYR A 155 10.04 8.66 -16.74
N ALA A 156 10.26 7.48 -17.31
CA ALA A 156 10.03 7.24 -18.74
C ALA A 156 8.56 7.50 -19.14
N SER A 157 7.61 7.04 -18.32
CA SER A 157 6.16 7.30 -18.48
C SER A 157 5.83 8.79 -18.40
N ALA A 158 6.58 9.55 -17.59
CA ALA A 158 6.47 11.01 -17.48
C ALA A 158 7.19 11.81 -18.58
N GLY A 159 7.92 11.13 -19.49
CA GLY A 159 8.77 11.74 -20.50
C GLY A 159 10.05 12.37 -19.95
N ASP A 160 10.42 12.04 -18.72
CA ASP A 160 11.61 12.54 -18.03
C ASP A 160 12.78 11.58 -18.25
N PHE A 161 13.32 11.58 -19.47
CA PHE A 161 14.34 10.61 -19.87
C PHE A 161 15.68 10.81 -19.17
N ASP A 162 15.99 12.02 -18.72
CA ASP A 162 17.22 12.33 -18.00
C ASP A 162 17.22 11.62 -16.64
N HIS A 163 16.19 11.82 -15.82
CA HIS A 163 16.06 11.13 -14.52
C HIS A 163 15.85 9.62 -14.68
N ALA A 164 15.22 9.18 -15.78
CA ALA A 164 15.12 7.76 -16.11
C ALA A 164 16.52 7.15 -16.37
N ALA A 165 17.41 7.85 -17.08
CA ALA A 165 18.77 7.40 -17.33
C ALA A 165 19.61 7.37 -16.05
N GLU A 166 19.52 8.40 -15.21
CA GLU A 166 20.19 8.43 -13.90
C GLU A 166 19.75 7.27 -13.01
N SER A 167 18.44 6.99 -12.95
CA SER A 167 17.90 5.87 -12.18
C SER A 167 18.35 4.52 -12.75
N LEU A 168 18.49 4.41 -14.07
CA LEU A 168 18.90 3.16 -14.73
C LEU A 168 20.33 2.75 -14.35
N ASP A 169 21.21 3.71 -14.11
CA ASP A 169 22.57 3.44 -13.64
C ASP A 169 22.60 2.73 -12.28
N TRP A 170 21.67 3.05 -11.39
CA TRP A 170 21.51 2.35 -10.10
C TRP A 170 21.02 0.91 -10.24
N VAL A 171 20.38 0.56 -11.36
CA VAL A 171 19.84 -0.78 -11.61
C VAL A 171 20.88 -1.68 -12.30
N ARG A 172 21.99 -1.11 -12.78
CA ARG A 172 23.00 -1.82 -13.57
C ARG A 172 23.57 -3.02 -12.81
N GLY A 173 23.58 -4.18 -13.47
CA GLY A 173 24.08 -5.43 -12.89
C GLY A 173 23.08 -6.17 -12.00
N SER A 174 21.88 -5.62 -11.77
CA SER A 174 20.78 -6.34 -11.12
C SER A 174 19.92 -7.11 -12.13
N GLU A 175 19.09 -8.03 -11.63
CA GLU A 175 18.11 -8.78 -12.44
C GLU A 175 17.02 -7.88 -13.06
N HIS A 176 16.86 -6.64 -12.57
CA HIS A 176 15.84 -5.71 -13.04
C HIS A 176 16.30 -4.81 -14.20
N TYR A 177 17.59 -4.87 -14.56
CA TYR A 177 18.18 -3.95 -15.54
C TYR A 177 17.55 -4.06 -16.92
N GLU A 178 17.43 -5.28 -17.46
CA GLU A 178 16.87 -5.50 -18.80
C GLU A 178 15.40 -5.06 -18.88
N TRP A 179 14.63 -5.32 -17.82
CA TRP A 179 13.26 -4.85 -17.74
C TRP A 179 13.20 -3.32 -17.74
N ALA A 180 13.98 -2.65 -16.88
CA ALA A 180 14.00 -1.19 -16.77
C ALA A 180 14.45 -0.52 -18.09
N LEU A 181 15.52 -1.04 -18.71
CA LEU A 181 16.01 -0.57 -20.01
C LEU A 181 14.94 -0.68 -21.09
N GLY A 182 14.22 -1.81 -21.15
CA GLY A 182 13.10 -2.00 -22.07
C GLY A 182 12.01 -0.93 -21.92
N ARG A 183 11.68 -0.53 -20.68
CA ARG A 183 10.68 0.52 -20.41
C ARG A 183 11.10 1.88 -20.97
N VAL A 184 12.38 2.27 -20.79
CA VAL A 184 12.92 3.51 -21.37
C VAL A 184 12.86 3.48 -22.89
N GLN A 185 13.32 2.39 -23.50
CA GLN A 185 13.34 2.25 -24.95
C GLN A 185 11.94 2.31 -25.57
N ASP A 186 10.96 1.68 -24.92
CA ASP A 186 9.57 1.71 -25.39
C ASP A 186 8.95 3.10 -25.27
N ALA A 187 9.15 3.78 -24.13
CA ALA A 187 8.69 5.15 -23.96
C ALA A 187 9.35 6.10 -24.97
N TRP A 188 10.66 5.96 -25.22
CA TRP A 188 11.38 6.76 -26.21
C TRP A 188 10.86 6.55 -27.64
N LYS A 189 10.59 5.29 -28.01
CA LYS A 189 9.98 4.97 -29.32
C LYS A 189 8.60 5.61 -29.46
N GLN A 190 7.81 5.64 -28.39
CA GLN A 190 6.50 6.30 -28.40
C GLN A 190 6.63 7.82 -28.53
N GLU A 191 7.55 8.44 -27.80
CA GLU A 191 7.79 9.89 -27.88
C GLU A 191 8.23 10.31 -29.29
N ARG A 192 9.14 9.56 -29.91
CA ARG A 192 9.59 9.82 -31.30
C ARG A 192 8.49 9.66 -32.35
N ARG A 193 7.41 8.94 -32.06
CA ARG A 193 6.26 8.77 -32.96
C ARG A 193 5.23 9.90 -32.80
N ARG A 194 5.30 10.71 -31.75
CA ARG A 194 4.38 11.83 -31.56
C ARG A 194 4.72 12.94 -32.57
N PRO A 195 3.74 13.46 -33.32
CA PRO A 195 3.98 14.62 -34.18
C PRO A 195 4.36 15.82 -33.31
N ALA A 196 5.24 16.69 -33.83
CA ALA A 196 5.66 17.89 -33.12
C ALA A 196 4.43 18.73 -32.72
N PRO A 197 4.38 19.29 -31.50
CA PRO A 197 3.27 20.12 -31.08
C PRO A 197 3.11 21.29 -32.06
N THR A 198 1.94 21.36 -32.68
CA THR A 198 1.56 22.48 -33.55
C THR A 198 1.53 23.72 -32.67
N ARG A 199 2.43 24.67 -32.94
CA ARG A 199 2.47 25.97 -32.25
C ARG A 199 1.35 26.87 -32.74
#